data_AF-A0A7K3AY98-F1
#
_entry.id   AF-A0A7K3AY98-F1
#
_cell.length_a   1.000
_cell.length_b   1.000
_cell.length_c   1.000
_cell.angle_alpha   90.00
_cell.angle_beta   90.00
_cell.angle_gamma   90.00
#
_symmetry.space_group_name_H-M   'P 1'
#
loop_
_entity.id
_entity.type
_entity.pdbx_description
1 polymer ?
#
loop_
_entity_poly.entity_id
_entity_poly.type
_entity_poly.pdbx_seq_one_letter_code
_entity_poly.pdbx_strand_id
1 'polypeptide(L)'
;MPEQSSPLDLAEGDPFGPHNLPYGVFSTPDHPDVRRVGVRIGNHVLDAGAAAHALGSPYAGLLAQPSLTPLLAAGRTAWSDVRRALTAWLTVPAHRADIEPLLHPVDAVTLHLPYEVADYVDFYASEHHATNVGRIFRPDGDALTPNWKHLPIGYHGRSGTVVVSGTDVVRPSGQRKAPTDPAPVFGPSVKLDIEAEVGFVVGVPSAHGTPVPLADFREHVFGLSLLNDWSARDLQAWEYVPLGPFLGKSFATSVSAWVTPLEALDAARTAPPARDFPLLPYLDDAEDEEPGGFDIRITVEINGQVVAEPPFASMYWTAAQQLAHMTVNGASLRTGDLYGSGTVSGPETHQRGSLLELTWNGRDALELAEGKRTFLEDGDTVTLTAWAPGPHGTRVGLGDVTGRIVTAP
;
A
#
# COMPACT_ATOMS: atom_id res chain seq x y z
N MET A 1 22.22 35.60 13.11
CA MET A 1 21.07 34.69 12.96
C MET A 1 21.66 33.28 12.96
N PRO A 2 21.08 32.28 13.64
CA PRO A 2 21.52 30.91 13.41
C PRO A 2 21.35 30.64 11.93
N GLU A 3 22.39 30.15 11.24
CA GLU A 3 22.26 29.65 9.88
C GLU A 3 21.12 28.63 9.91
N GLN A 4 20.06 28.88 9.14
CA GLN A 4 19.06 27.84 8.91
C GLN A 4 19.80 26.72 8.18
N SER A 5 19.95 25.57 8.83
CA SER A 5 20.48 24.36 8.21
C SER A 5 19.66 24.10 6.95
N SER A 6 20.33 23.76 5.84
CA SER A 6 19.61 23.52 4.59
C SER A 6 18.61 22.38 4.76
N PRO A 7 17.44 22.43 4.11
CA PRO A 7 16.52 21.30 3.98
C PRO A 7 17.17 20.01 3.46
N LEU A 8 18.31 20.12 2.77
CA LEU A 8 19.08 18.99 2.22
C LEU A 8 20.12 18.42 3.18
N ASP A 9 20.39 19.10 4.31
CA ASP A 9 21.33 18.64 5.33
C ASP A 9 20.64 17.64 6.28
N LEU A 10 20.26 16.48 5.73
CA LEU A 10 19.57 15.42 6.46
C LEU A 10 20.48 14.70 7.45
N ALA A 11 19.89 14.17 8.51
CA ALA A 11 20.58 13.23 9.39
C ALA A 11 21.01 11.98 8.60
N GLU A 12 22.20 11.47 8.91
CA GLU A 12 22.69 10.22 8.31
C GLU A 12 21.68 9.09 8.56
N GLY A 13 21.27 8.42 7.50
CA GLY A 13 20.31 7.31 7.58
C GLY A 13 18.84 7.72 7.70
N ASP A 14 18.47 8.99 7.45
CA ASP A 14 17.07 9.42 7.39
C ASP A 14 16.24 8.48 6.47
N PRO A 15 15.08 7.97 6.91
CA PRO A 15 14.27 7.03 6.12
C PRO A 15 13.81 7.56 4.75
N PHE A 16 13.80 8.89 4.57
CA PHE A 16 13.46 9.57 3.33
C PHE A 16 14.68 10.27 2.72
N GLY A 17 15.88 9.73 2.91
CA GLY A 17 17.10 10.22 2.28
C GLY A 17 17.18 9.96 0.76
N PRO A 18 18.30 10.33 0.11
CA PRO A 18 18.51 10.16 -1.34
C PRO A 18 18.43 8.73 -1.87
N HIS A 19 18.54 7.72 -0.99
CA HIS A 19 18.35 6.31 -1.32
C HIS A 19 16.88 5.89 -1.39
N ASN A 20 15.93 6.69 -0.88
CA ASN A 20 14.50 6.38 -0.91
C ASN A 20 13.78 7.07 -2.09
N LEU A 21 13.60 8.39 -2.02
CA LEU A 21 12.96 9.23 -3.04
C LEU A 21 11.60 8.70 -3.54
N PRO A 22 10.58 8.56 -2.68
CA PRO A 22 9.26 8.14 -3.11
C PRO A 22 8.52 9.29 -3.80
N TYR A 23 7.64 8.94 -4.73
CA TYR A 23 6.93 9.88 -5.61
C TYR A 23 5.51 10.10 -5.13
N GLY A 24 5.04 11.34 -5.19
CA GLY A 24 3.68 11.71 -4.80
C GLY A 24 3.13 12.85 -5.64
N VAL A 25 1.92 13.27 -5.33
CA VAL A 25 1.30 14.46 -5.93
C VAL A 25 0.89 15.40 -4.81
N PHE A 26 1.25 16.68 -4.94
CA PHE A 26 0.93 17.69 -3.94
C PHE A 26 0.41 18.97 -4.60
N SER A 27 -0.26 19.81 -3.80
CA SER A 27 -0.47 21.22 -4.10
C SER A 27 -0.02 22.07 -2.92
N THR A 28 0.27 23.34 -3.19
CA THR A 28 0.75 24.30 -2.20
C THR A 28 -0.37 25.26 -1.78
N PRO A 29 -0.30 25.89 -0.59
CA PRO A 29 -1.36 26.79 -0.11
C PRO A 29 -1.62 28.00 -1.02
N ASP A 30 -0.59 28.48 -1.73
CA ASP A 30 -0.67 29.58 -2.70
C ASP A 30 -1.28 29.14 -4.04
N HIS A 31 -1.24 27.84 -4.36
CA HIS A 31 -1.77 27.27 -5.59
C HIS A 31 -2.53 25.95 -5.32
N PRO A 32 -3.63 25.99 -4.55
CA PRO A 32 -4.30 24.79 -4.05
C PRO A 32 -4.89 23.91 -5.17
N ASP A 33 -5.27 24.52 -6.30
CA ASP A 33 -5.85 23.84 -7.47
C ASP A 33 -4.81 23.30 -8.46
N VAL A 34 -3.52 23.59 -8.24
CA VAL A 34 -2.42 23.15 -9.11
C VAL A 34 -1.71 21.97 -8.49
N ARG A 35 -2.05 20.78 -8.98
CA ARG A 35 -1.36 19.54 -8.61
C ARG A 35 -0.03 19.42 -9.33
N ARG A 36 0.99 18.91 -8.63
CA ARG A 36 2.36 18.76 -9.13
C ARG A 36 2.94 17.43 -8.68
N VAL A 37 3.77 16.81 -9.52
CA VAL A 37 4.58 15.67 -9.09
C VAL A 37 5.63 16.14 -8.09
N GLY A 38 5.67 15.47 -6.95
CA GLY A 38 6.62 15.72 -5.88
C GLY A 38 7.46 14.49 -5.55
N VAL A 39 8.67 14.73 -5.03
CA VAL A 39 9.54 13.67 -4.51
C VAL A 39 9.89 14.00 -3.07
N ARG A 40 9.66 13.05 -2.15
CA ARG A 40 9.96 13.27 -0.74
C ARG A 40 11.46 13.16 -0.45
N ILE A 41 11.97 14.10 0.33
CA ILE A 41 13.34 14.15 0.83
C ILE A 41 13.32 14.66 2.28
N GLY A 42 13.56 13.76 3.25
CA GLY A 42 13.34 14.03 4.67
C GLY A 42 11.92 14.53 4.98
N ASN A 43 11.85 15.71 5.58
CA ASN A 43 10.59 16.42 5.90
C ASN A 43 10.14 17.42 4.83
N HIS A 44 10.70 17.35 3.62
CA HIS A 44 10.35 18.20 2.50
C HIS A 44 9.86 17.39 1.29
N VAL A 45 9.14 18.06 0.41
CA VAL A 45 8.80 17.61 -0.93
C VAL A 45 9.48 18.53 -1.94
N LEU A 46 10.23 17.95 -2.87
CA LEU A 46 10.76 18.65 -4.04
C LEU A 46 9.67 18.73 -5.11
N ASP A 47 9.39 19.93 -5.63
CA ASP A 47 8.66 20.11 -6.88
C ASP A 47 9.48 19.55 -8.05
N ALA A 48 9.20 18.31 -8.44
CA ALA A 48 10.01 17.58 -9.41
C ALA A 48 9.91 18.19 -10.81
N GLY A 49 8.74 18.75 -11.17
CA GLY A 49 8.53 19.42 -12.45
C GLY A 49 9.32 20.73 -12.54
N ALA A 50 9.28 21.55 -11.50
CA ALA A 50 10.05 22.78 -11.43
C ALA A 50 11.57 22.49 -11.44
N ALA A 51 12.02 21.49 -10.68
CA ALA A 51 13.42 21.08 -10.62
C ALA A 51 13.92 20.60 -11.99
N ALA A 52 13.11 19.77 -12.66
CA ALA A 52 13.41 19.29 -14.00
C ALA A 52 13.53 20.44 -15.01
N HIS A 53 12.69 21.47 -14.91
CA HIS A 53 12.78 22.64 -15.77
C HIS A 53 14.03 23.47 -15.49
N ALA A 54 14.31 23.78 -14.21
CA ALA A 54 15.46 24.56 -13.79
C ALA A 54 16.79 23.95 -14.27
N LEU A 55 16.88 22.61 -14.25
CA LEU A 55 18.09 21.88 -14.63
C LEU A 55 18.09 21.37 -16.08
N GLY A 56 17.10 21.75 -16.91
CA GLY A 56 17.06 21.39 -18.33
C GLY A 56 16.89 19.88 -18.60
N SER A 57 16.16 19.17 -17.74
CA SER A 57 15.95 17.73 -17.85
C SER A 57 15.09 17.35 -19.06
N PRO A 58 15.44 16.28 -19.81
CA PRO A 58 14.59 15.77 -20.88
C PRO A 58 13.26 15.19 -20.37
N TYR A 59 13.15 14.90 -19.07
CA TYR A 59 11.93 14.35 -18.46
C TYR A 59 11.00 15.43 -17.89
N ALA A 60 11.28 16.72 -18.11
CA ALA A 60 10.43 17.82 -17.63
C ALA A 60 8.96 17.67 -18.08
N GLY A 61 8.73 17.17 -19.30
CA GLY A 61 7.37 16.91 -19.80
C GLY A 61 6.59 15.84 -19.03
N LEU A 62 7.28 14.88 -18.40
CA LEU A 62 6.66 13.87 -17.53
C LEU A 62 6.46 14.38 -16.11
N LEU A 63 7.45 15.11 -15.57
CA LEU A 63 7.47 15.58 -14.19
C LEU A 63 6.61 16.84 -13.96
N ALA A 64 6.35 17.64 -14.99
CA ALA A 64 5.48 18.82 -14.91
C ALA A 64 3.97 18.49 -14.99
N GLN A 65 3.61 17.21 -14.94
CA GLN A 65 2.22 16.75 -15.04
C GLN A 65 1.51 16.84 -13.68
N PRO A 66 0.16 16.94 -13.65
CA PRO A 66 -0.60 17.03 -12.41
C PRO A 66 -0.83 15.66 -11.72
N SER A 67 -0.20 14.60 -12.22
CA SER A 67 -0.35 13.21 -11.77
C SER A 67 0.89 12.40 -12.13
N LEU A 68 1.15 11.31 -11.40
CA LEU A 68 2.19 10.34 -11.75
C LEU A 68 1.87 9.52 -13.00
N THR A 69 0.61 9.47 -13.48
CA THR A 69 0.20 8.61 -14.60
C THR A 69 1.12 8.68 -15.83
N PRO A 70 1.56 9.85 -16.32
CA PRO A 70 2.47 9.92 -17.46
C PRO A 70 3.88 9.35 -17.16
N LEU A 71 4.39 9.55 -15.94
CA LEU A 71 5.65 8.95 -15.51
C LEU A 71 5.50 7.42 -15.39
N LEU A 72 4.41 6.94 -14.80
CA LEU A 72 4.08 5.52 -14.69
C LEU A 72 4.04 4.86 -16.07
N ALA A 73 3.38 5.47 -17.05
CA ALA A 73 3.31 4.93 -18.41
C ALA A 73 4.65 4.93 -19.16
N ALA A 74 5.65 5.73 -18.73
CA ALA A 74 6.92 5.89 -19.44
C ALA A 74 7.85 4.67 -19.34
N GLY A 75 7.60 3.77 -18.39
CA GLY A 75 8.30 2.50 -18.25
C GLY A 75 9.66 2.56 -17.56
N ARG A 76 10.19 1.38 -17.27
CA ARG A 76 11.34 1.15 -16.40
C ARG A 76 12.55 2.02 -16.70
N THR A 77 12.93 2.13 -17.97
CA THR A 77 14.08 2.96 -18.37
C THR A 77 13.91 4.42 -17.95
N ALA A 78 12.73 5.01 -18.18
CA ALA A 78 12.46 6.38 -17.78
C ALA A 78 12.42 6.52 -16.25
N TRP A 79 11.89 5.54 -15.53
CA TRP A 79 11.87 5.53 -14.07
C TRP A 79 13.29 5.55 -13.48
N SER A 80 14.18 4.68 -13.97
CA SER A 80 15.58 4.62 -13.54
C SER A 80 16.34 5.91 -13.85
N ASP A 81 16.14 6.47 -15.04
CA ASP A 81 16.78 7.72 -15.46
C ASP A 81 16.31 8.92 -14.64
N VAL A 82 15.00 9.04 -14.40
CA VAL A 82 14.42 10.08 -13.55
C VAL A 82 14.94 9.96 -12.12
N ARG A 83 14.98 8.75 -11.55
CA ARG A 83 15.51 8.51 -10.21
C ARG A 83 16.97 8.93 -10.10
N ARG A 84 17.82 8.52 -11.06
CA ARG A 84 19.24 8.92 -11.12
C ARG A 84 19.40 10.43 -11.21
N ALA A 85 18.58 11.10 -12.02
CA ALA A 85 18.59 12.55 -12.13
C ALA A 85 18.19 13.22 -10.80
N LEU A 86 17.10 12.78 -10.16
CA LEU A 86 16.64 13.28 -8.86
C LEU A 86 17.71 13.10 -7.77
N THR A 87 18.33 11.93 -7.68
CA THR A 87 19.44 11.70 -6.74
C THR A 87 20.57 12.68 -7.00
N ALA A 88 20.97 12.90 -8.26
CA ALA A 88 22.01 13.88 -8.60
C ALA A 88 21.60 15.32 -8.22
N TRP A 89 20.38 15.74 -8.52
CA TRP A 89 19.86 17.07 -8.18
C TRP A 89 19.89 17.35 -6.68
N LEU A 90 19.59 16.33 -5.86
CA LEU A 90 19.54 16.44 -4.40
C LEU A 90 20.92 16.31 -3.73
N THR A 91 21.91 15.69 -4.38
CA THR A 91 23.20 15.34 -3.74
C THR A 91 24.39 16.10 -4.29
N VAL A 92 24.35 16.56 -5.54
CA VAL A 92 25.46 17.30 -6.15
C VAL A 92 25.42 18.76 -5.69
N PRO A 93 26.46 19.28 -5.01
CA PRO A 93 26.44 20.63 -4.43
C PRO A 93 26.16 21.76 -5.43
N ALA A 94 26.54 21.57 -6.70
CA ALA A 94 26.32 22.56 -7.76
C ALA A 94 24.84 22.82 -8.08
N HIS A 95 23.94 21.88 -7.79
CA HIS A 95 22.49 22.04 -8.03
C HIS A 95 21.74 22.67 -6.86
N ARG A 96 22.39 22.79 -5.68
CA ARG A 96 21.74 23.21 -4.44
C ARG A 96 20.99 24.55 -4.57
N ALA A 97 21.61 25.54 -5.20
CA ALA A 97 21.01 26.87 -5.36
C ALA A 97 19.74 26.86 -6.23
N ASP A 98 19.65 25.94 -7.19
CA ASP A 98 18.48 25.79 -8.07
C ASP A 98 17.37 24.94 -7.42
N ILE A 99 17.74 24.05 -6.48
CA ILE A 99 16.85 23.04 -5.89
C ILE A 99 16.24 23.49 -4.55
N GLU A 100 17.01 24.14 -3.66
CA GLU A 100 16.50 24.57 -2.36
C GLU A 100 15.23 25.43 -2.41
N PRO A 101 15.08 26.39 -3.35
CA PRO A 101 13.85 27.18 -3.47
C PRO A 101 12.60 26.38 -3.88
N LEU A 102 12.78 25.14 -4.34
CA LEU A 102 11.74 24.25 -4.85
C LEU A 102 11.32 23.17 -3.84
N LEU A 103 11.85 23.25 -2.62
CA LEU A 103 11.51 22.38 -1.51
C LEU A 103 10.40 23.00 -0.67
N HIS A 104 9.34 22.24 -0.44
CA HIS A 104 8.23 22.62 0.43
C HIS A 104 8.20 21.71 1.65
N PRO A 105 8.00 22.21 2.88
CA PRO A 105 7.76 21.36 4.04
C PRO A 105 6.55 20.44 3.80
N VAL A 106 6.68 19.16 4.14
CA VAL A 106 5.60 18.16 3.93
C VAL A 106 4.33 18.54 4.70
N ASP A 107 4.45 19.16 5.87
CA ASP A 107 3.34 19.61 6.72
C ASP A 107 2.67 20.91 6.21
N ALA A 108 3.27 21.58 5.21
CA ALA A 108 2.75 22.80 4.61
C ALA A 108 2.03 22.56 3.28
N VAL A 109 2.06 21.34 2.73
CA VAL A 109 1.42 20.99 1.46
C VAL A 109 0.20 20.10 1.64
N THR A 110 -0.68 20.10 0.65
CA THR A 110 -1.78 19.12 0.57
C THR A 110 -1.35 17.99 -0.35
N LEU A 111 -1.30 16.77 0.18
CA LEU A 111 -1.04 15.56 -0.60
C LEU A 111 -2.33 15.05 -1.26
N HIS A 112 -2.21 14.54 -2.49
CA HIS A 112 -3.33 14.02 -3.28
C HIS A 112 -3.09 12.54 -3.62
N LEU A 113 -4.14 11.86 -4.09
CA LEU A 113 -3.99 10.54 -4.68
C LEU A 113 -2.97 10.63 -5.86
N PRO A 114 -1.88 9.84 -5.87
CA PRO A 114 -0.75 10.13 -6.77
C PRO A 114 -1.06 9.87 -8.25
N TYR A 115 -2.02 9.00 -8.54
CA TYR A 115 -2.45 8.63 -9.88
C TYR A 115 -3.93 8.23 -9.87
N GLU A 116 -4.54 8.18 -11.04
CA GLU A 116 -5.88 7.61 -11.20
C GLU A 116 -5.79 6.08 -11.11
N VAL A 117 -6.44 5.49 -10.11
CA VAL A 117 -6.50 4.03 -9.96
C VAL A 117 -7.40 3.48 -11.05
N ALA A 118 -6.81 2.80 -12.02
CA ALA A 118 -7.53 2.27 -13.17
C ALA A 118 -8.40 1.07 -12.73
N ASP A 119 -7.80 -0.06 -12.35
CA ASP A 119 -8.47 -1.16 -11.65
C ASP A 119 -7.80 -1.40 -10.30
N TYR A 120 -8.58 -1.96 -9.37
CA TYR A 120 -8.08 -2.46 -8.09
C TYR A 120 -8.41 -3.95 -7.98
N VAL A 121 -7.38 -4.77 -7.73
CA VAL A 121 -7.52 -6.19 -7.38
C VAL A 121 -6.94 -6.41 -6.00
N ASP A 122 -7.66 -7.13 -5.14
CA ASP A 122 -7.22 -7.40 -3.79
C ASP A 122 -6.93 -8.89 -3.62
N PHE A 123 -5.71 -9.22 -3.22
CA PHE A 123 -5.30 -10.62 -3.03
C PHE A 123 -5.57 -11.09 -1.60
N TYR A 124 -5.29 -12.37 -1.35
CA TYR A 124 -5.43 -12.98 -0.03
C TYR A 124 -4.20 -13.82 0.28
N ALA A 125 -3.02 -13.21 0.20
CA ALA A 125 -1.76 -13.92 0.07
C ALA A 125 -1.02 -14.23 1.39
N SER A 126 -1.50 -13.75 2.54
CA SER A 126 -0.94 -14.12 3.84
C SER A 126 -1.53 -15.45 4.33
N GLU A 127 -0.66 -16.45 4.53
CA GLU A 127 -1.08 -17.74 5.08
C GLU A 127 -1.61 -17.62 6.50
N HIS A 128 -0.93 -16.80 7.32
CA HIS A 128 -1.31 -16.59 8.71
C HIS A 128 -2.70 -15.95 8.79
N HIS A 129 -2.96 -14.93 7.98
CA HIS A 129 -4.29 -14.32 7.91
C HIS A 129 -5.35 -15.33 7.45
N ALA A 130 -5.09 -16.02 6.34
CA ALA A 130 -5.99 -17.02 5.79
C ALA A 130 -6.33 -18.12 6.82
N THR A 131 -5.32 -18.58 7.55
CA THR A 131 -5.45 -19.58 8.61
C THR A 131 -6.24 -19.04 9.80
N ASN A 132 -5.96 -17.81 10.25
CA ASN A 132 -6.68 -17.19 11.37
C ASN A 132 -8.17 -17.04 11.06
N VAL A 133 -8.50 -16.44 9.91
CA VAL A 133 -9.89 -16.28 9.44
C VAL A 133 -10.57 -17.64 9.30
N GLY A 134 -9.87 -18.62 8.72
CA GLY A 134 -10.35 -19.99 8.63
C GLY A 134 -10.73 -20.58 9.99
N ARG A 135 -9.86 -20.46 11.00
CA ARG A 135 -10.11 -20.95 12.36
C ARG A 135 -11.21 -20.18 13.10
N ILE A 136 -11.34 -18.88 12.85
CA ILE A 136 -12.39 -18.05 13.44
C ILE A 136 -13.78 -18.51 12.94
N PHE A 137 -13.92 -18.75 11.64
CA PHE A 137 -15.21 -19.07 11.03
C PHE A 137 -15.51 -20.57 10.90
N ARG A 138 -14.46 -21.41 10.88
CA ARG A 138 -14.52 -22.88 10.77
C ARG A 138 -13.59 -23.52 11.80
N PRO A 139 -13.86 -23.40 13.11
CA PRO A 139 -12.97 -23.87 14.17
C PRO A 139 -12.70 -25.38 14.12
N ASP A 140 -13.67 -26.16 13.63
CA ASP A 140 -13.59 -27.62 13.55
C ASP A 140 -13.18 -28.14 12.15
N GLY A 141 -12.89 -27.24 11.20
CA GLY A 141 -12.58 -27.58 9.81
C GLY A 141 -11.17 -27.20 9.38
N ASP A 142 -10.83 -27.51 8.13
CA ASP A 142 -9.57 -27.04 7.55
C ASP A 142 -9.56 -25.51 7.47
N ALA A 143 -8.45 -24.93 7.95
CA ALA A 143 -8.30 -23.47 8.01
C ALA A 143 -8.21 -22.88 6.60
N LEU A 144 -7.41 -23.48 5.74
CA LEU A 144 -7.21 -23.07 4.34
C LEU A 144 -8.17 -23.83 3.42
N THR A 145 -8.65 -23.15 2.38
CA THR A 145 -9.38 -23.81 1.29
C THR A 145 -8.42 -24.61 0.41
N PRO A 146 -8.88 -25.69 -0.26
CA PRO A 146 -8.00 -26.57 -1.04
C PRO A 146 -7.17 -25.87 -2.11
N ASN A 147 -7.66 -24.78 -2.69
CA ASN A 147 -6.99 -24.02 -3.74
C ASN A 147 -5.92 -23.03 -3.25
N TRP A 148 -5.94 -22.63 -1.97
CA TRP A 148 -5.18 -21.48 -1.48
C TRP A 148 -3.66 -21.64 -1.64
N LYS A 149 -3.15 -22.88 -1.48
CA LYS A 149 -1.73 -23.23 -1.64
C LYS A 149 -1.31 -23.50 -3.09
N HIS A 150 -2.23 -23.41 -4.06
CA HIS A 150 -1.96 -23.70 -5.47
C HIS A 150 -2.08 -22.47 -6.39
N LEU A 151 -2.77 -21.41 -5.95
CA LEU A 151 -2.83 -20.13 -6.65
C LEU A 151 -3.07 -18.98 -5.67
N PRO A 152 -2.57 -17.76 -5.96
CA PRO A 152 -2.87 -16.58 -5.17
C PRO A 152 -4.31 -16.13 -5.43
N ILE A 153 -5.25 -16.56 -4.58
CA ILE A 153 -6.65 -16.12 -4.72
C ILE A 153 -6.75 -14.60 -4.54
N GLY A 154 -7.63 -13.98 -5.31
CA GLY A 154 -7.92 -12.55 -5.22
C GLY A 154 -9.28 -12.23 -5.83
N TYR A 155 -9.73 -11.00 -5.67
CA TYR A 155 -11.02 -10.51 -6.18
C TYR A 155 -10.87 -9.07 -6.67
N HIS A 156 -11.80 -8.63 -7.53
CA HIS A 156 -11.82 -7.24 -7.98
C HIS A 156 -12.36 -6.34 -6.87
N GLY A 157 -11.56 -5.36 -6.46
CA GLY A 157 -11.94 -4.29 -5.53
C GLY A 157 -12.66 -3.13 -6.24
N ARG A 158 -12.81 -2.01 -5.54
CA ARG A 158 -13.52 -0.82 -6.06
C ARG A 158 -12.55 0.36 -6.24
N SER A 159 -12.04 0.55 -7.45
CA SER A 159 -11.08 1.63 -7.76
C SER A 159 -11.58 3.03 -7.40
N GLY A 160 -12.87 3.30 -7.65
CA GLY A 160 -13.46 4.64 -7.44
C GLY A 160 -13.59 5.07 -5.97
N THR A 161 -13.28 4.20 -5.02
CA THR A 161 -13.28 4.48 -3.57
C THR A 161 -11.91 4.27 -2.95
N VAL A 162 -10.86 4.20 -3.78
CA VAL A 162 -9.47 4.31 -3.30
C VAL A 162 -9.18 5.79 -3.02
N VAL A 163 -8.81 6.10 -1.79
CA VAL A 163 -8.60 7.46 -1.29
C VAL A 163 -7.20 7.62 -0.70
N VAL A 164 -6.68 8.84 -0.70
CA VAL A 164 -5.36 9.13 -0.13
C VAL A 164 -5.42 9.19 1.41
N SER A 165 -4.30 8.86 2.07
CA SER A 165 -4.06 9.08 3.51
C SER A 165 -4.59 10.43 3.99
N GLY A 166 -5.21 10.45 5.17
CA GLY A 166 -5.83 11.62 5.79
C GLY A 166 -7.30 11.81 5.43
N THR A 167 -7.85 11.04 4.48
CA THR A 167 -9.29 11.07 4.17
C THR A 167 -10.09 10.41 5.30
N ASP A 168 -11.09 11.12 5.83
CA ASP A 168 -12.03 10.55 6.81
C ASP A 168 -12.77 9.33 6.23
N VAL A 169 -12.97 8.30 7.05
CA VAL A 169 -13.64 7.06 6.66
C VAL A 169 -15.03 7.04 7.28
N VAL A 170 -16.04 7.23 6.44
CA VAL A 170 -17.43 7.21 6.88
C VAL A 170 -17.86 5.78 7.19
N ARG A 171 -18.32 5.52 8.42
CA ARG A 171 -18.86 4.21 8.80
C ARG A 171 -19.98 3.79 7.84
N PRO A 172 -19.85 2.67 7.13
CA PRO A 172 -20.86 2.26 6.16
C PRO A 172 -22.12 1.75 6.87
N SER A 173 -23.27 1.98 6.24
CA SER A 173 -24.53 1.33 6.59
C SER A 173 -24.88 0.27 5.56
N GLY A 174 -25.45 -0.84 6.00
CA GLY A 174 -25.83 -1.94 5.12
C GLY A 174 -26.69 -2.98 5.81
N GLN A 175 -26.94 -4.09 5.11
CA GLN A 175 -27.61 -5.23 5.70
C GLN A 175 -26.62 -6.05 6.52
N ARG A 176 -27.06 -6.48 7.70
CA ARG A 176 -26.35 -7.46 8.53
C ARG A 176 -27.32 -8.50 9.05
N LYS A 177 -26.84 -9.72 9.22
CA LYS A 177 -27.63 -10.81 9.78
C LYS A 177 -26.73 -11.78 10.52
N ALA A 178 -26.92 -11.94 11.83
CA ALA A 178 -26.24 -13.00 12.56
C ALA A 178 -26.81 -14.39 12.17
N PRO A 179 -26.04 -15.47 12.37
CA PRO A 179 -26.51 -16.82 12.04
C PRO A 179 -27.85 -17.18 12.69
N THR A 180 -28.08 -16.73 13.93
CA THR A 180 -29.28 -17.01 14.72
C THR A 180 -30.41 -16.01 14.50
N ASP A 181 -30.17 -14.89 13.81
CA ASP A 181 -31.20 -13.88 13.60
C ASP A 181 -32.28 -14.38 12.62
N PRO A 182 -33.57 -14.07 12.86
CA PRO A 182 -34.64 -14.53 11.98
C PRO A 182 -34.68 -13.79 10.62
N ALA A 183 -34.17 -12.56 10.56
CA ALA A 183 -34.15 -11.72 9.36
C ALA A 183 -32.96 -10.73 9.42
N PRO A 184 -32.46 -10.23 8.26
CA PRO A 184 -31.45 -9.17 8.26
C PRO A 184 -32.02 -7.86 8.81
N VAL A 185 -31.16 -7.03 9.38
CA VAL A 185 -31.46 -5.64 9.75
C VAL A 185 -30.60 -4.68 8.93
N PHE A 186 -31.07 -3.45 8.75
CA PHE A 186 -30.32 -2.37 8.09
C PHE A 186 -29.83 -1.36 9.11
N GLY A 187 -28.56 -0.93 8.99
CA GLY A 187 -27.99 0.09 9.85
C GLY A 187 -26.47 0.20 9.73
N PRO A 188 -25.83 1.05 10.55
CA PRO A 188 -24.39 1.25 10.55
C PRO A 188 -23.66 -0.02 10.97
N SER A 189 -22.53 -0.36 10.33
CA SER A 189 -21.70 -1.52 10.69
C SER A 189 -21.31 -1.49 12.18
N VAL A 190 -21.42 -2.64 12.84
CA VAL A 190 -20.97 -2.83 14.24
C VAL A 190 -19.65 -3.62 14.33
N LYS A 191 -19.05 -3.96 13.19
CA LYS A 191 -17.76 -4.65 13.12
C LYS A 191 -16.89 -4.02 12.04
N LEU A 192 -16.61 -2.73 12.20
CA LEU A 192 -15.70 -1.98 11.33
C LEU A 192 -14.25 -2.29 11.69
N ASP A 193 -13.43 -2.55 10.68
CA ASP A 193 -12.12 -3.13 10.83
C ASP A 193 -11.14 -2.53 9.82
N ILE A 194 -9.86 -2.75 10.09
CA ILE A 194 -8.75 -2.49 9.17
C ILE A 194 -8.30 -3.77 8.50
N GLU A 195 -7.55 -3.61 7.42
CA GLU A 195 -6.67 -4.63 6.87
C GLU A 195 -5.34 -3.97 6.52
N ALA A 196 -4.30 -4.27 7.29
CA ALA A 196 -2.97 -3.72 7.04
C ALA A 196 -2.32 -4.40 5.82
N GLU A 197 -2.05 -3.63 4.77
CA GLU A 197 -1.63 -4.15 3.46
C GLU A 197 -0.54 -3.33 2.78
N VAL A 198 0.04 -3.92 1.73
CA VAL A 198 0.89 -3.25 0.76
C VAL A 198 0.24 -3.33 -0.61
N GLY A 199 0.07 -2.18 -1.25
CA GLY A 199 -0.43 -2.05 -2.61
C GLY A 199 0.69 -1.88 -3.63
N PHE A 200 0.64 -2.62 -4.72
CA PHE A 200 1.60 -2.56 -5.83
C PHE A 200 1.04 -1.77 -7.00
N VAL A 201 1.85 -0.87 -7.57
CA VAL A 201 1.42 0.10 -8.58
C VAL A 201 1.93 -0.31 -9.95
N VAL A 202 1.01 -0.65 -10.85
CA VAL A 202 1.32 -0.95 -12.25
C VAL A 202 1.59 0.34 -13.00
N GLY A 203 2.75 0.40 -13.66
CA GLY A 203 3.14 1.49 -14.55
C GLY A 203 2.93 1.16 -16.03
N VAL A 204 3.57 0.10 -16.51
CA VAL A 204 3.51 -0.28 -17.94
C VAL A 204 2.33 -1.23 -18.18
N PRO A 205 1.42 -0.93 -19.12
CA PRO A 205 0.30 -1.80 -19.45
C PRO A 205 0.76 -3.07 -20.18
N SER A 206 -0.13 -4.06 -20.27
CA SER A 206 0.06 -5.24 -21.11
C SER A 206 -1.00 -5.30 -22.20
N ALA A 207 -0.69 -6.00 -23.30
CA ALA A 207 -1.67 -6.21 -24.36
C ALA A 207 -2.78 -7.15 -23.89
N HIS A 208 -4.03 -6.84 -24.22
CA HIS A 208 -5.15 -7.74 -23.96
C HIS A 208 -4.92 -9.12 -24.60
N GLY A 209 -5.21 -10.18 -23.85
CA GLY A 209 -4.93 -11.56 -24.25
C GLY A 209 -3.48 -12.01 -24.05
N THR A 210 -2.59 -11.15 -23.52
CA THR A 210 -1.18 -11.47 -23.31
C THR A 210 -0.87 -11.58 -21.81
N PRO A 211 -0.58 -12.78 -21.29
CA PRO A 211 -0.10 -12.97 -19.94
C PRO A 211 1.21 -12.24 -19.68
N VAL A 212 1.40 -11.80 -18.44
CA VAL A 212 2.67 -11.23 -17.97
C VAL A 212 3.34 -12.27 -17.07
N PRO A 213 4.51 -12.83 -17.43
CA PRO A 213 5.21 -13.78 -16.58
C PRO A 213 5.78 -13.08 -15.34
N LEU A 214 6.05 -13.85 -14.28
CA LEU A 214 6.63 -13.34 -13.03
C LEU A 214 7.96 -12.59 -13.24
N ALA A 215 8.78 -13.05 -14.20
CA ALA A 215 10.06 -12.44 -14.52
C ALA A 215 9.95 -11.00 -15.05
N ASP A 216 8.81 -10.63 -15.63
CA ASP A 216 8.55 -9.30 -16.19
C ASP A 216 8.00 -8.32 -15.13
N PHE A 217 7.92 -8.73 -13.86
CA PHE A 217 7.40 -7.90 -12.76
C PHE A 217 8.01 -6.50 -12.72
N ARG A 218 9.34 -6.38 -12.87
CA ARG A 218 10.05 -5.09 -12.81
C ARG A 218 9.82 -4.21 -14.04
N GLU A 219 9.37 -4.79 -15.15
CA GLU A 219 9.01 -4.04 -16.36
C GLU A 219 7.63 -3.40 -16.24
N HIS A 220 6.73 -4.03 -15.46
CA HIS A 220 5.34 -3.59 -15.33
C HIS A 220 5.05 -2.81 -14.06
N VAL A 221 5.70 -3.12 -12.94
CA VAL A 221 5.38 -2.54 -11.63
C VAL A 221 6.36 -1.44 -11.29
N PHE A 222 5.85 -0.23 -11.06
CA PHE A 222 6.67 0.94 -10.73
C PHE A 222 7.20 0.88 -9.29
N GLY A 223 6.32 0.53 -8.36
CA GLY A 223 6.60 0.66 -6.94
C GLY A 223 5.45 0.16 -6.08
N LEU A 224 5.52 0.51 -4.80
CA LEU A 224 4.53 0.12 -3.81
C LEU A 224 4.12 1.30 -2.92
N SER A 225 2.96 1.14 -2.29
CA SER A 225 2.36 2.06 -1.33
C SER A 225 1.79 1.26 -0.17
N LEU A 226 1.67 1.86 1.01
CA LEU A 226 0.87 1.25 2.07
C LEU A 226 -0.61 1.34 1.72
N LEU A 227 -1.38 0.35 2.15
CA LEU A 227 -2.81 0.22 1.88
C LEU A 227 -3.54 -0.21 3.16
N ASN A 228 -4.70 0.40 3.42
CA ASN A 228 -5.66 -0.06 4.42
C ASN A 228 -7.00 -0.38 3.74
N ASP A 229 -7.36 -1.66 3.66
CA ASP A 229 -8.63 -2.09 3.08
C ASP A 229 -9.73 -2.16 4.15
N TRP A 230 -10.36 -1.02 4.40
CA TRP A 230 -11.37 -0.87 5.45
C TRP A 230 -12.51 -1.86 5.24
N SER A 231 -12.88 -2.55 6.32
CA SER A 231 -13.74 -3.72 6.23
C SER A 231 -14.91 -3.65 7.21
N ALA A 232 -16.13 -3.73 6.72
CA ALA A 232 -17.34 -3.90 7.52
C ALA A 232 -17.69 -5.39 7.60
N ARG A 233 -17.11 -6.09 8.60
CA ARG A 233 -17.14 -7.57 8.71
C ARG A 233 -18.55 -8.15 8.82
N ASP A 234 -19.45 -7.42 9.46
CA ASP A 234 -20.85 -7.82 9.65
C ASP A 234 -21.69 -7.70 8.37
N LEU A 235 -21.41 -6.69 7.54
CA LEU A 235 -21.99 -6.58 6.19
C LEU A 235 -21.42 -7.67 5.28
N GLN A 236 -20.08 -7.78 5.26
CA GLN A 236 -19.34 -8.75 4.46
C GLN A 236 -19.83 -10.18 4.71
N ALA A 237 -19.94 -10.59 5.98
CA ALA A 237 -20.36 -11.94 6.35
C ALA A 237 -21.76 -12.32 5.83
N TRP A 238 -22.66 -11.34 5.66
CA TRP A 238 -24.00 -11.59 5.14
C TRP A 238 -24.05 -11.66 3.61
N GLU A 239 -23.23 -10.87 2.91
CA GLU A 239 -23.32 -10.72 1.45
C GLU A 239 -22.39 -11.67 0.67
N TYR A 240 -21.27 -12.11 1.24
CA TYR A 240 -20.14 -12.58 0.42
C TYR A 240 -20.36 -13.95 -0.23
N VAL A 241 -21.36 -14.72 0.21
CA VAL A 241 -21.65 -16.04 -0.36
C VAL A 241 -22.71 -15.91 -1.45
N PRO A 242 -22.45 -16.38 -2.69
CA PRO A 242 -21.24 -17.06 -3.17
C PRO A 242 -20.24 -16.16 -3.93
N LEU A 243 -20.53 -14.86 -4.06
CA LEU A 243 -19.88 -13.99 -5.06
C LEU A 243 -18.61 -13.26 -4.59
N GLY A 244 -18.24 -13.41 -3.32
CA GLY A 244 -17.10 -12.72 -2.71
C GLY A 244 -17.49 -11.38 -2.05
N PRO A 245 -16.51 -10.71 -1.41
CA PRO A 245 -16.73 -9.43 -0.73
C PRO A 245 -17.22 -8.33 -1.69
N PHE A 246 -18.12 -7.45 -1.23
CA PHE A 246 -18.63 -6.35 -2.05
C PHE A 246 -18.84 -5.04 -1.25
N LEU A 247 -19.99 -4.81 -0.62
CA LEU A 247 -20.26 -3.59 0.16
C LEU A 247 -19.55 -3.60 1.52
N GLY A 248 -19.14 -4.77 2.00
CA GLY A 248 -18.28 -4.93 3.16
C GLY A 248 -16.87 -4.35 2.97
N LYS A 249 -16.49 -3.97 1.74
CA LYS A 249 -15.17 -3.44 1.35
C LYS A 249 -15.26 -2.13 0.57
N SER A 250 -16.15 -2.05 -0.41
CA SER A 250 -16.17 -0.98 -1.43
C SER A 250 -16.55 0.43 -0.95
N PHE A 251 -16.65 0.67 0.35
CA PHE A 251 -16.95 1.99 0.92
C PHE A 251 -15.72 2.89 1.05
N ALA A 252 -14.54 2.32 1.32
CA ALA A 252 -13.27 3.04 1.34
C ALA A 252 -12.08 2.05 1.33
N THR A 253 -11.06 2.36 0.55
CA THR A 253 -9.72 1.77 0.67
C THR A 253 -8.73 2.93 0.72
N SER A 254 -7.88 3.02 1.74
CA SER A 254 -6.93 4.13 1.86
C SER A 254 -5.52 3.72 1.41
N VAL A 255 -4.81 4.60 0.71
CA VAL A 255 -3.41 4.38 0.28
C VAL A 255 -2.50 5.52 0.70
N SER A 256 -1.20 5.23 0.83
CA SER A 256 -0.22 6.27 1.16
C SER A 256 -0.11 7.26 0.01
N ALA A 257 0.14 8.53 0.33
CA ALA A 257 0.37 9.57 -0.68
C ALA A 257 1.70 9.42 -1.45
N TRP A 258 2.54 8.47 -1.02
CA TRP A 258 3.87 8.23 -1.53
C TRP A 258 3.94 6.83 -2.13
N VAL A 259 4.38 6.75 -3.38
CA VAL A 259 4.71 5.51 -4.08
C VAL A 259 6.23 5.35 -4.07
N THR A 260 6.71 4.37 -3.31
CA THR A 260 8.13 4.03 -3.21
C THR A 260 8.53 3.18 -4.43
N PRO A 261 9.48 3.62 -5.26
CA PRO A 261 9.87 2.87 -6.45
C PRO A 261 10.54 1.55 -6.06
N LEU A 262 10.37 0.49 -6.87
CA LEU A 262 10.96 -0.82 -6.58
C LEU A 262 12.49 -0.76 -6.41
N GLU A 263 13.19 0.08 -7.15
CA GLU A 263 14.64 0.28 -7.05
C GLU A 263 15.10 0.83 -5.68
N ALA A 264 14.21 1.50 -4.92
CA ALA A 264 14.54 1.90 -3.55
C ALA A 264 14.56 0.70 -2.58
N LEU A 265 13.98 -0.43 -2.97
CA LEU A 265 13.73 -1.58 -2.12
C LEU A 265 14.59 -2.79 -2.47
N ASP A 266 15.62 -2.63 -3.31
CA ASP A 266 16.52 -3.73 -3.69
C ASP A 266 17.21 -4.36 -2.47
N ALA A 267 17.60 -3.54 -1.49
CA ALA A 267 18.20 -4.02 -0.25
C ALA A 267 17.20 -4.72 0.69
N ALA A 268 15.89 -4.60 0.43
CA ALA A 268 14.83 -5.22 1.21
C ALA A 268 14.37 -6.57 0.62
N ARG A 269 14.93 -7.01 -0.52
CA ARG A 269 14.61 -8.31 -1.11
C ARG A 269 14.97 -9.44 -0.15
N THR A 270 14.03 -10.37 0.04
CA THR A 270 14.21 -11.53 0.94
C THR A 270 13.54 -12.77 0.39
N ALA A 271 13.98 -13.95 0.82
CA ALA A 271 13.35 -15.20 0.43
C ALA A 271 11.89 -15.24 0.95
N PRO A 272 10.90 -15.54 0.09
CA PRO A 272 9.54 -15.78 0.57
C PRO A 272 9.48 -17.08 1.40
N PRO A 273 8.39 -17.30 2.16
CA PRO A 273 8.16 -18.57 2.86
C PRO A 273 8.28 -19.78 1.94
N ALA A 274 8.76 -20.90 2.48
CA ALA A 274 8.91 -22.14 1.73
C ALA A 274 7.55 -22.64 1.20
N ARG A 275 7.58 -23.24 0.00
CA ARG A 275 6.39 -23.81 -0.64
C ARG A 275 6.09 -25.20 -0.06
N ASP A 276 4.84 -25.44 0.32
CA ASP A 276 4.41 -26.76 0.81
C ASP A 276 4.14 -27.76 -0.31
N PHE A 277 3.80 -27.24 -1.50
CA PHE A 277 3.49 -28.02 -2.69
C PHE A 277 4.31 -27.50 -3.88
N PRO A 278 4.68 -28.38 -4.83
CA PRO A 278 5.23 -27.94 -6.09
C PRO A 278 4.27 -26.98 -6.79
N LEU A 279 4.80 -25.83 -7.23
CA LEU A 279 4.03 -24.86 -7.99
C LEU A 279 3.92 -25.28 -9.46
N LEU A 280 2.88 -24.81 -10.13
CA LEU A 280 2.82 -24.92 -11.59
C LEU A 280 3.85 -23.97 -12.21
N PRO A 281 4.41 -24.29 -13.39
CA PRO A 281 5.55 -23.55 -13.95
C PRO A 281 5.37 -22.02 -14.07
N TYR A 282 4.14 -21.54 -14.29
CA TYR A 282 3.87 -20.09 -14.45
C TYR A 282 3.92 -19.29 -13.13
N LEU A 283 3.95 -19.97 -11.97
CA LEU A 283 4.09 -19.38 -10.65
C LEU A 283 5.38 -19.82 -9.94
N ASP A 284 6.16 -20.69 -10.56
CA ASP A 284 7.37 -21.23 -9.94
C ASP A 284 8.47 -20.17 -9.97
N ASP A 285 8.82 -19.65 -8.80
CA ASP A 285 9.85 -18.63 -8.57
C ASP A 285 11.18 -19.23 -8.10
N ALA A 286 11.36 -20.56 -8.19
CA ALA A 286 12.55 -21.25 -7.70
C ALA A 286 13.83 -20.97 -8.52
N GLU A 287 13.69 -20.60 -9.79
CA GLU A 287 14.82 -20.29 -10.68
C GLU A 287 15.15 -18.79 -10.75
N ASP A 288 14.40 -17.94 -10.05
CA ASP A 288 14.64 -16.50 -10.04
C ASP A 288 15.96 -16.16 -9.33
N GLU A 289 16.78 -15.33 -9.97
CA GLU A 289 18.05 -14.87 -9.38
C GLU A 289 17.82 -13.94 -8.18
N GLU A 290 16.74 -13.14 -8.21
CA GLU A 290 16.37 -12.21 -7.15
C GLU A 290 15.26 -12.80 -6.26
N PRO A 291 15.40 -12.79 -4.93
CA PRO A 291 14.34 -13.26 -4.05
C PRO A 291 13.02 -12.49 -4.23
N GLY A 292 11.90 -13.19 -4.40
CA GLY A 292 10.59 -12.57 -4.69
C GLY A 292 9.92 -11.84 -3.51
N GLY A 293 10.39 -12.02 -2.27
CA GLY A 293 9.82 -11.40 -1.07
C GLY A 293 10.41 -10.02 -0.74
N PHE A 294 9.76 -9.30 0.17
CA PHE A 294 10.23 -8.01 0.69
C PHE A 294 10.21 -7.99 2.23
N ASP A 295 11.32 -7.58 2.87
CA ASP A 295 11.40 -7.29 4.30
C ASP A 295 10.86 -5.88 4.58
N ILE A 296 9.53 -5.76 4.62
CA ILE A 296 8.84 -4.54 5.01
C ILE A 296 8.25 -4.74 6.41
N ARG A 297 8.56 -3.80 7.31
CA ARG A 297 8.08 -3.79 8.69
C ARG A 297 6.98 -2.77 8.81
N ILE A 298 5.76 -3.26 9.05
CA ILE A 298 4.56 -2.45 9.17
C ILE A 298 4.27 -2.26 10.67
N THR A 299 3.82 -1.07 11.04
CA THR A 299 3.30 -0.75 12.37
C THR A 299 1.87 -0.24 12.22
N VAL A 300 0.97 -0.80 13.02
CA VAL A 300 -0.44 -0.42 13.11
C VAL A 300 -0.66 0.32 14.42
N GLU A 301 -1.16 1.55 14.34
CA GLU A 301 -1.53 2.36 15.50
C GLU A 301 -3.03 2.66 15.49
N ILE A 302 -3.65 2.63 16.67
CA ILE A 302 -5.01 3.11 16.91
C ILE A 302 -4.93 4.17 18.00
N ASN A 303 -5.41 5.37 17.70
CA ASN A 303 -5.37 6.55 18.58
C ASN A 303 -3.95 6.83 19.12
N GLY A 304 -2.94 6.61 18.27
CA GLY A 304 -1.52 6.80 18.59
C GLY A 304 -0.90 5.70 19.46
N GLN A 305 -1.62 4.61 19.73
CA GLN A 305 -1.08 3.43 20.42
C GLN A 305 -0.81 2.31 19.42
N VAL A 306 0.42 1.77 19.41
CA VAL A 306 0.78 0.59 18.61
C VAL A 306 -0.02 -0.62 19.09
N VAL A 307 -0.76 -1.24 18.17
CA VAL A 307 -1.57 -2.45 18.44
C VAL A 307 -1.05 -3.68 17.72
N ALA A 308 -0.33 -3.51 16.61
CA ALA A 308 0.27 -4.61 15.86
C ALA A 308 1.49 -4.19 15.04
N GLU A 309 2.36 -5.15 14.75
CA GLU A 309 3.53 -5.03 13.89
C GLU A 309 3.59 -6.20 12.89
N PRO A 310 2.70 -6.25 11.88
CA PRO A 310 2.65 -7.35 10.93
C PRO A 310 3.89 -7.37 10.00
N PRO A 311 4.60 -8.51 9.88
CA PRO A 311 5.80 -8.61 9.04
C PRO A 311 5.45 -8.95 7.59
N PHE A 312 5.72 -8.05 6.63
CA PHE A 312 5.43 -8.33 5.22
C PHE A 312 6.24 -9.50 4.64
N ALA A 313 7.41 -9.81 5.24
CA ALA A 313 8.23 -10.94 4.83
C ALA A 313 7.52 -12.31 4.99
N SER A 314 6.41 -12.39 5.74
CA SER A 314 5.62 -13.62 5.89
C SER A 314 4.52 -13.81 4.85
N MET A 315 4.44 -12.94 3.85
CA MET A 315 3.51 -13.13 2.72
C MET A 315 3.89 -14.39 1.95
N TYR A 316 2.94 -15.34 1.83
CA TYR A 316 3.20 -16.60 1.15
C TYR A 316 3.33 -16.36 -0.35
N TRP A 317 2.33 -15.77 -1.00
CA TRP A 317 2.43 -15.44 -2.42
C TRP A 317 3.16 -14.11 -2.64
N THR A 318 4.12 -14.11 -3.56
CA THR A 318 4.91 -12.91 -3.90
C THR A 318 4.12 -11.98 -4.81
N ALA A 319 4.52 -10.71 -4.87
CA ALA A 319 3.91 -9.72 -5.76
C ALA A 319 4.02 -10.12 -7.25
N ALA A 320 5.14 -10.75 -7.64
CA ALA A 320 5.34 -11.24 -8.99
C ALA A 320 4.38 -12.41 -9.34
N GLN A 321 4.15 -13.33 -8.39
CA GLN A 321 3.17 -14.40 -8.54
C GLN A 321 1.74 -13.87 -8.63
N GLN A 322 1.39 -12.87 -7.83
CA GLN A 322 0.11 -12.18 -7.89
C GLN A 322 -0.12 -11.55 -9.28
N LEU A 323 0.86 -10.78 -9.79
CA LEU A 323 0.82 -10.18 -11.11
C LEU A 323 0.66 -11.22 -12.23
N ALA A 324 1.45 -12.30 -12.16
CA ALA A 324 1.40 -13.38 -13.14
C ALA A 324 0.03 -14.07 -13.14
N HIS A 325 -0.50 -14.38 -11.96
CA HIS A 325 -1.82 -14.99 -11.83
C HIS A 325 -2.95 -14.06 -12.30
N MET A 326 -2.87 -12.76 -12.00
CA MET A 326 -3.86 -11.77 -12.41
C MET A 326 -4.00 -11.67 -13.94
N THR A 327 -2.95 -12.00 -14.69
CA THR A 327 -2.89 -11.83 -16.14
C THR A 327 -2.88 -13.15 -16.93
N VAL A 328 -2.72 -14.31 -16.27
CA VAL A 328 -2.55 -15.61 -16.94
C VAL A 328 -3.70 -15.99 -17.87
N ASN A 329 -4.91 -15.48 -17.62
CA ASN A 329 -6.09 -15.73 -18.45
C ASN A 329 -6.23 -14.75 -19.65
N GLY A 330 -5.29 -13.82 -19.82
CA GLY A 330 -5.32 -12.78 -20.84
C GLY A 330 -5.93 -11.45 -20.40
N ALA A 331 -6.27 -11.27 -19.11
CA ALA A 331 -6.58 -9.95 -18.57
C ALA A 331 -5.36 -9.02 -18.74
N SER A 332 -5.61 -7.81 -19.24
CA SER A 332 -4.57 -6.81 -19.47
C SER A 332 -4.29 -6.00 -18.23
N LEU A 333 -3.03 -5.62 -18.06
CA LEU A 333 -2.60 -4.55 -17.17
C LEU A 333 -2.86 -3.19 -17.80
N ARG A 334 -3.20 -2.20 -16.98
CA ARG A 334 -3.31 -0.79 -17.35
C ARG A 334 -2.43 0.05 -16.43
N THR A 335 -1.92 1.15 -16.96
CA THR A 335 -1.22 2.15 -16.13
C THR A 335 -2.13 2.64 -15.03
N GLY A 336 -1.66 2.58 -13.79
CA GLY A 336 -2.43 2.95 -12.61
C GLY A 336 -3.28 1.82 -12.05
N ASP A 337 -3.22 0.60 -12.57
CA ASP A 337 -3.78 -0.55 -11.85
C ASP A 337 -3.06 -0.69 -10.50
N LEU A 338 -3.85 -0.96 -9.46
CA LEU A 338 -3.40 -1.21 -8.10
C LEU A 338 -3.74 -2.66 -7.77
N TYR A 339 -2.83 -3.39 -7.14
CA TYR A 339 -3.21 -4.63 -6.48
C TYR A 339 -2.69 -4.72 -5.05
N GLY A 340 -3.62 -5.03 -4.13
CA GLY A 340 -3.38 -5.19 -2.71
C GLY A 340 -2.82 -6.57 -2.41
N SER A 341 -1.97 -6.67 -1.38
CA SER A 341 -1.37 -7.92 -0.97
C SER A 341 -2.38 -8.90 -0.35
N GLY A 342 -3.52 -8.40 0.11
CA GLY A 342 -4.29 -9.01 1.18
C GLY A 342 -3.67 -8.74 2.53
N THR A 343 -4.51 -8.78 3.58
CA THR A 343 -4.12 -8.50 4.97
C THR A 343 -2.83 -9.21 5.35
N VAL A 344 -1.85 -8.45 5.83
CA VAL A 344 -0.55 -8.96 6.27
C VAL A 344 -0.66 -9.41 7.71
N SER A 345 -0.46 -10.71 7.95
CA SER A 345 -0.35 -11.28 9.29
C SER A 345 0.88 -12.16 9.43
N GLY A 346 1.45 -12.18 10.64
CA GLY A 346 2.51 -13.07 11.09
C GLY A 346 2.03 -14.15 12.06
N PRO A 347 2.95 -15.02 12.53
CA PRO A 347 2.61 -16.13 13.44
C PRO A 347 2.15 -15.70 14.83
N GLU A 348 2.59 -14.54 15.32
CA GLU A 348 2.29 -14.07 16.69
C GLU A 348 1.06 -13.16 16.75
N THR A 349 0.39 -13.09 17.91
CA THR A 349 -0.82 -12.27 18.07
C THR A 349 -0.58 -10.80 17.75
N HIS A 350 0.56 -10.24 18.20
CA HIS A 350 0.91 -8.84 17.94
C HIS A 350 1.31 -8.58 16.47
N GLN A 351 1.33 -9.60 15.62
CA GLN A 351 1.68 -9.51 14.21
C GLN A 351 0.46 -9.66 13.30
N ARG A 352 -0.76 -9.62 13.83
CA ARG A 352 -2.00 -9.77 13.07
C ARG A 352 -2.42 -8.44 12.46
N GLY A 353 -2.78 -8.44 11.17
CA GLY A 353 -3.08 -7.23 10.39
C GLY A 353 -4.50 -6.70 10.47
N SER A 354 -5.37 -7.29 11.29
CA SER A 354 -6.78 -6.85 11.45
C SER A 354 -7.27 -6.99 12.90
N LEU A 355 -8.28 -6.20 13.28
CA LEU A 355 -8.96 -6.34 14.57
C LEU A 355 -9.76 -7.62 14.66
N LEU A 356 -10.31 -8.11 13.54
CA LEU A 356 -10.92 -9.44 13.46
C LEU A 356 -9.97 -10.51 14.03
N GLU A 357 -8.70 -10.46 13.66
CA GLU A 357 -7.69 -11.40 14.13
C GLU A 357 -7.16 -11.06 15.52
N LEU A 358 -6.81 -9.80 15.78
CA LEU A 358 -6.25 -9.34 17.06
C LEU A 358 -7.21 -9.65 18.22
N THR A 359 -8.51 -9.48 17.98
CA THR A 359 -9.55 -9.67 18.99
C THR A 359 -10.25 -11.00 18.90
N TRP A 360 -9.84 -11.86 17.97
CA TRP A 360 -10.47 -13.15 17.70
C TRP A 360 -11.99 -13.02 17.55
N ASN A 361 -12.40 -12.16 16.61
CA ASN A 361 -13.80 -11.78 16.33
C ASN A 361 -14.53 -11.17 17.53
N GLY A 362 -13.83 -10.32 18.28
CA GLY A 362 -14.35 -9.59 19.44
C GLY A 362 -14.40 -10.38 20.75
N ARG A 363 -13.85 -11.60 20.79
CA ARG A 363 -13.74 -12.40 22.01
C ARG A 363 -12.74 -11.79 22.99
N ASP A 364 -11.59 -11.35 22.48
CA ASP A 364 -10.43 -10.92 23.25
C ASP A 364 -10.21 -9.42 22.99
N ALA A 365 -10.86 -8.54 23.75
CA ALA A 365 -10.76 -7.10 23.51
C ALA A 365 -9.32 -6.56 23.69
N LEU A 366 -8.91 -5.65 22.81
CA LEU A 366 -7.69 -4.86 22.95
C LEU A 366 -7.85 -3.85 24.08
N GLU A 367 -6.80 -3.66 24.86
CA GLU A 367 -6.73 -2.61 25.89
C GLU A 367 -6.01 -1.39 25.29
N LEU A 368 -6.75 -0.30 25.06
CA LEU A 368 -6.20 1.00 24.70
C LEU A 368 -6.26 1.96 25.89
N ALA A 369 -5.46 3.02 25.85
CA ALA A 369 -5.47 4.06 26.88
C ALA A 369 -6.87 4.68 27.10
N GLU A 370 -7.68 4.78 26.06
CA GLU A 370 -9.02 5.39 26.06
C GLU A 370 -10.15 4.39 26.33
N GLY A 371 -9.83 3.11 26.47
CA GLY A 371 -10.82 2.05 26.70
C GLY A 371 -10.57 0.80 25.86
N LYS A 372 -11.48 -0.16 25.98
CA LYS A 372 -11.38 -1.43 25.25
C LYS A 372 -11.84 -1.26 23.81
N ARG A 373 -11.25 -2.02 22.89
CA ARG A 373 -11.71 -2.17 21.51
C ARG A 373 -11.86 -3.63 21.11
N THR A 374 -12.96 -3.95 20.46
CA THR A 374 -13.13 -5.21 19.72
C THR A 374 -13.08 -4.96 18.20
N PHE A 375 -13.71 -3.88 17.77
CA PHE A 375 -13.71 -3.31 16.42
C PHE A 375 -13.61 -1.79 16.54
N LEU A 376 -13.46 -1.10 15.42
CA LEU A 376 -13.32 0.36 15.39
C LEU A 376 -14.62 1.07 15.80
N GLU A 377 -14.48 2.06 16.67
CA GLU A 377 -15.53 2.98 17.11
C GLU A 377 -15.44 4.31 16.36
N ASP A 378 -16.52 5.10 16.39
CA ASP A 378 -16.50 6.43 15.79
C ASP A 378 -15.55 7.35 16.56
N GLY A 379 -14.73 8.11 15.84
CA GLY A 379 -13.66 8.93 16.40
C GLY A 379 -12.29 8.25 16.46
N ASP A 380 -12.23 6.91 16.35
CA ASP A 380 -10.94 6.21 16.29
C ASP A 380 -10.16 6.64 15.04
N THR A 381 -8.86 6.87 15.20
CA THR A 381 -7.92 7.14 14.11
C THR A 381 -6.95 5.98 14.01
N VAL A 382 -6.85 5.39 12.82
CA VAL A 382 -5.88 4.34 12.53
C VAL A 382 -4.78 4.91 11.67
N THR A 383 -3.54 4.62 12.02
CA THR A 383 -2.35 4.94 11.22
C THR A 383 -1.56 3.68 10.95
N LEU A 384 -1.30 3.40 9.66
CA LEU A 384 -0.30 2.43 9.22
C LEU A 384 0.97 3.19 8.86
N THR A 385 2.12 2.75 9.38
CA THR A 385 3.43 3.21 8.92
C THR A 385 4.30 2.01 8.56
N ALA A 386 5.31 2.20 7.73
CA ALA A 386 6.25 1.14 7.43
C ALA A 386 7.62 1.63 6.99
N TRP A 387 8.60 0.76 7.17
CA TRP A 387 9.94 0.93 6.64
C TRP A 387 10.54 -0.41 6.20
N ALA A 388 11.54 -0.34 5.34
CA ALA A 388 12.30 -1.49 4.84
C ALA A 388 13.82 -1.26 4.98
N PRO A 389 14.64 -2.32 5.03
CA PRO A 389 16.09 -2.19 4.94
C PRO A 389 16.53 -1.47 3.66
N GLY A 390 17.39 -0.47 3.81
CA GLY A 390 18.02 0.27 2.72
C GLY A 390 19.50 -0.10 2.54
N PRO A 391 20.16 0.45 1.50
CA PRO A 391 21.58 0.22 1.26
C PRO A 391 22.43 0.68 2.46
N HIS A 392 23.53 -0.02 2.71
CA HIS A 392 24.50 0.31 3.76
C HIS A 392 23.90 0.43 5.18
N GLY A 393 22.82 -0.30 5.47
CA GLY A 393 22.17 -0.30 6.80
C GLY A 393 21.23 0.89 7.04
N THR A 394 20.94 1.68 6.02
CA THR A 394 19.91 2.74 6.08
C THR A 394 18.49 2.14 6.15
N ARG A 395 17.48 3.00 6.31
CA ARG A 395 16.06 2.62 6.23
C ARG A 395 15.39 3.30 5.04
N VAL A 396 14.41 2.66 4.44
CA VAL A 396 13.55 3.21 3.40
C VAL A 396 12.14 3.32 3.99
N GLY A 397 11.65 4.54 4.20
CA GLY A 397 10.28 4.78 4.68
C GLY A 397 9.24 4.69 3.55
N LEU A 398 8.06 4.14 3.82
CA LEU A 398 6.97 3.99 2.84
C LEU A 398 5.87 5.06 2.97
N GLY A 399 6.04 6.01 3.88
CA GLY A 399 4.99 6.96 4.26
C GLY A 399 4.00 6.34 5.23
N ASP A 400 2.83 6.98 5.35
CA ASP A 400 1.75 6.57 6.23
C ASP A 400 0.41 6.45 5.49
N VAL A 401 -0.48 5.63 6.04
CA VAL A 401 -1.91 5.60 5.73
C VAL A 401 -2.68 5.87 7.00
N THR A 402 -3.25 7.06 7.08
CA THR A 402 -4.04 7.51 8.22
C THR A 402 -5.49 7.67 7.81
N GLY A 403 -6.43 7.23 8.65
CA GLY A 403 -7.86 7.48 8.44
C GLY A 403 -8.59 7.52 9.77
N ARG A 404 -9.50 8.50 9.90
CA ARG A 404 -10.35 8.66 11.08
C ARG A 404 -11.76 8.20 10.79
N ILE A 405 -12.32 7.40 11.68
CA ILE A 405 -13.68 6.91 11.55
C ILE A 405 -14.66 8.02 11.91
N VAL A 406 -15.58 8.33 10.99
CA VAL A 406 -16.63 9.33 11.20
C VAL A 406 -18.00 8.71 10.98
N THR A 407 -18.99 9.27 11.66
CA THR A 407 -20.40 8.93 11.44
C THR A 407 -20.84 9.40 10.05
N ALA A 408 -21.74 8.66 9.42
CA ALA A 408 -22.46 9.16 8.26
C ALA A 408 -23.17 10.49 8.62
N PRO A 409 -23.09 11.52 7.76
CA PRO A 409 -23.78 12.80 7.98
C PRO A 409 -25.30 12.67 8.07
#